data_AF-A0A8T4R397-F1
#
_entry.id   AF-A0A8T4R397-F1
#
_cell.length_a   1.000
_cell.length_b   1.000
_cell.length_c   1.000
_cell.angle_alpha   90.00
_cell.angle_beta   90.00
_cell.angle_gamma   90.00
#
_symmetry.space_group_name_H-M   'P 1'
#
loop_
_entity.id
_entity.type
_entity.pdbx_description
1 polymer ?
#
loop_
_entity_poly.entity_id
_entity_poly.type
_entity_poly.pdbx_seq_one_letter_code
_entity_poly.pdbx_strand_id
1 'polypeptide(L)'
;LLGRDPEIIERNYQRLSALGLKNDKIASRAELLGMNPETIERNNQHHVGLLRENYQDRASGRDLLTNQAQLLGISPETTNANVQFLYGLGIDYHDAFLLGSTPQLKRNKMAWMLRELFNYRNLTQEKRRYAIAGLYDFVRNDFQRWARLRQPTAETLEK
;
A
#
# COMPACT_ATOMS: atom_id res chain seq x y z
N LEU A 1 16.83 13.07 9.92
CA LEU A 1 16.88 12.84 11.38
C LEU A 1 17.78 13.83 12.11
N LEU A 2 18.90 14.28 11.52
CA LEU A 2 19.93 15.11 12.18
C LEU A 2 19.52 16.51 12.71
N GLY A 3 18.26 16.93 12.52
CA GLY A 3 17.72 18.18 13.08
C GLY A 3 16.51 17.97 13.98
N ARG A 4 16.23 16.73 14.38
CA ARG A 4 15.10 16.36 15.25
C ARG A 4 15.62 16.15 16.66
N ASP A 5 14.79 16.51 17.63
CA ASP A 5 15.05 16.26 19.05
C ASP A 5 15.23 14.73 19.29
N PRO A 6 16.37 14.31 19.86
CA PRO A 6 16.63 12.91 20.21
C PRO A 6 15.55 12.29 21.10
N GLU A 7 14.94 13.06 22.01
CA GLU A 7 13.86 12.55 22.89
C GLU A 7 12.60 12.21 22.09
N ILE A 8 12.29 13.01 21.06
CA ILE A 8 11.17 12.75 20.16
C ILE A 8 11.44 11.49 19.32
N ILE A 9 12.68 11.31 18.84
CA ILE A 9 13.08 10.12 18.07
C ILE A 9 12.92 8.86 18.94
N GLU A 10 13.46 8.88 20.17
CA GLU A 10 13.39 7.75 21.09
C GLU A 10 11.95 7.40 21.47
N ARG A 11 11.13 8.41 21.78
CA ARG A 11 9.70 8.22 22.09
C ARG A 11 8.95 7.61 20.90
N ASN A 12 9.26 8.04 19.68
CA ASN A 12 8.66 7.47 18.47
C ASN A 12 9.13 6.04 18.21
N TYR A 13 10.42 5.76 18.41
CA TYR A 13 10.98 4.42 18.32
C TYR A 13 10.26 3.45 19.28
N GLN A 14 10.15 3.82 20.57
CA GLN A 14 9.47 3.01 21.58
C GLN A 14 8.01 2.73 21.22
N ARG A 15 7.29 3.73 20.67
CA ARG A 15 5.92 3.54 20.20
C ARG A 15 5.81 2.60 19.02
N LEU A 16 6.64 2.78 17.99
CA LEU A 16 6.65 1.88 16.84
C LEU A 16 6.99 0.44 17.26
N SER A 17 7.92 0.28 18.21
CA SER A 17 8.20 -1.02 18.81
C SER A 17 7.00 -1.59 19.58
N ALA A 18 6.26 -0.77 20.33
CA ALA A 18 5.05 -1.19 21.05
C ALA A 18 3.90 -1.58 20.11
N LEU A 19 3.89 -1.04 18.88
CA LEU A 19 2.97 -1.46 17.81
C LEU A 19 3.39 -2.80 17.14
N GLY A 20 4.51 -3.40 17.56
CA GLY A 20 5.00 -4.68 17.05
C GLY A 20 5.94 -4.58 15.85
N LEU A 21 6.42 -3.38 15.48
CA LEU A 21 7.41 -3.24 14.41
C LEU A 21 8.78 -3.67 14.91
N LYS A 22 9.48 -4.47 14.09
CA LYS A 22 10.87 -4.88 14.34
C LYS A 22 11.85 -3.76 14.01
N ASN A 23 13.02 -3.78 14.65
CA ASN A 23 14.04 -2.73 14.54
C ASN A 23 14.50 -2.49 13.09
N ASP A 24 14.70 -3.55 12.31
CA ASP A 24 15.06 -3.48 10.88
C ASP A 24 13.98 -2.75 10.08
N LYS A 25 12.71 -3.00 10.40
CA LYS A 25 11.58 -2.35 9.74
C LYS A 25 11.44 -0.88 10.11
N ILE A 26 11.63 -0.55 11.39
CA ILE A 26 11.68 0.84 11.86
C ILE A 26 12.85 1.58 11.18
N ALA A 27 14.03 0.96 11.11
CA ALA A 27 15.20 1.55 10.46
C ALA A 27 14.96 1.81 8.96
N SER A 28 14.26 0.90 8.27
CA SER A 28 13.86 1.08 6.86
C SER A 28 12.82 2.19 6.63
N ARG A 29 12.23 2.73 7.71
CA ARG A 29 11.17 3.74 7.73
C ARG A 29 11.53 4.92 8.62
N ALA A 30 12.75 5.44 8.44
CA ALA A 30 13.30 6.55 9.21
C ALA A 30 12.41 7.82 9.21
N GLU A 31 11.55 7.98 8.22
CA GLU A 31 10.53 9.03 8.16
C GLU A 31 9.54 8.97 9.33
N LEU A 32 9.15 7.77 9.78
CA LEU A 32 8.18 7.58 10.86
C LEU A 32 8.74 8.05 12.21
N LEU A 33 10.06 7.93 12.42
CA LEU A 33 10.73 8.44 13.62
C LEU A 33 10.66 9.96 13.74
N GLY A 34 10.45 10.67 12.62
CA GLY A 34 10.21 12.10 12.59
C GLY A 34 8.73 12.49 12.57
N MET A 35 7.77 11.57 12.61
CA MET A 35 6.36 11.95 12.57
C MET A 35 5.84 12.39 13.95
N ASN A 36 4.76 13.17 13.97
CA ASN A 36 4.04 13.38 15.23
C ASN A 36 3.47 12.02 15.68
N PRO A 37 3.81 11.55 16.89
CA PRO A 37 3.34 10.26 17.37
C PRO A 37 1.81 10.13 17.46
N GLU A 38 1.09 11.22 17.74
CA GLU A 38 -0.38 11.19 17.76
C GLU A 38 -0.95 10.91 16.36
N THR A 39 -0.29 11.42 15.32
CA THR A 39 -0.63 11.11 13.93
C THR A 39 -0.40 9.62 13.64
N ILE A 40 0.73 9.06 14.07
CA ILE A 40 1.05 7.63 13.87
C ILE A 40 -0.01 6.76 14.56
N GLU A 41 -0.37 7.08 15.80
CA GLU A 41 -1.36 6.31 16.57
C GLU A 41 -2.74 6.39 15.92
N ARG A 42 -3.18 7.58 15.52
CA ARG A 42 -4.45 7.77 14.81
C ARG A 42 -4.49 6.97 13.51
N ASN A 43 -3.41 7.02 12.71
CA ASN A 43 -3.31 6.28 11.46
C ASN A 43 -3.34 4.77 11.72
N ASN A 44 -2.57 4.29 12.71
CA ASN A 44 -2.56 2.89 13.13
C ASN A 44 -3.97 2.39 13.47
N GLN A 45 -4.68 3.06 14.38
CA GLN A 45 -6.03 2.67 14.81
C GLN A 45 -7.01 2.62 13.63
N HIS A 46 -6.98 3.64 12.78
CA HIS A 46 -7.82 3.71 11.60
C HIS A 46 -7.53 2.56 10.63
N HIS A 47 -6.26 2.35 10.26
CA HIS A 47 -5.90 1.35 9.26
C HIS A 47 -6.10 -0.08 9.76
N VAL A 48 -5.84 -0.38 11.04
CA VAL A 48 -6.18 -1.69 11.63
C VAL A 48 -7.69 -1.96 11.52
N GLY A 49 -8.53 -0.95 11.74
CA GLY A 49 -9.98 -1.09 11.64
C GLY A 49 -10.47 -1.31 10.21
N LEU A 50 -9.84 -0.62 9.25
CA LEU A 50 -10.22 -0.65 7.83
C LEU A 50 -9.72 -1.89 7.08
N LEU A 51 -8.49 -2.35 7.38
CA LEU A 51 -7.76 -3.34 6.59
C LEU A 51 -7.81 -4.76 7.20
N ARG A 52 -8.63 -4.96 8.22
CA ARG A 52 -8.87 -6.29 8.81
C ARG A 52 -9.80 -7.11 7.92
N GLU A 53 -9.51 -8.39 7.81
CA GLU A 53 -10.34 -9.34 7.08
C GLU A 53 -11.60 -9.73 7.88
N ASN A 54 -11.46 -9.83 9.21
CA ASN A 54 -12.53 -10.20 10.10
C ASN A 54 -12.99 -9.01 10.97
N TYR A 55 -14.29 -8.69 10.92
CA TYR A 55 -14.87 -7.61 11.72
C TYR A 55 -14.94 -7.89 13.23
N GLN A 56 -14.63 -9.11 13.67
CA GLN A 56 -14.55 -9.47 15.08
C GLN A 56 -13.10 -9.54 15.60
N ASP A 57 -12.12 -9.63 14.69
CA ASP A 57 -10.71 -9.77 15.05
C ASP A 57 -9.84 -8.69 14.40
N ARG A 58 -9.09 -7.98 15.23
CA ARG A 58 -8.17 -6.93 14.79
C ARG A 58 -6.77 -7.45 14.45
N ALA A 59 -6.47 -8.72 14.71
CA ALA A 59 -5.15 -9.30 14.48
C ALA A 59 -4.74 -9.18 13.01
N SER A 60 -5.60 -9.58 12.06
CA SER A 60 -5.32 -9.45 10.62
C SER A 60 -4.93 -8.02 10.19
N GLY A 61 -5.64 -7.00 10.69
CA GLY A 61 -5.30 -5.60 10.40
C GLY A 61 -3.97 -5.16 11.04
N ARG A 62 -3.65 -5.66 12.24
CA ARG A 62 -2.36 -5.41 12.91
C ARG A 62 -1.20 -6.10 12.18
N ASP A 63 -1.38 -7.37 11.82
CA ASP A 63 -0.41 -8.16 11.09
C ASP A 63 -0.14 -7.53 9.71
N LEU A 64 -1.18 -7.03 9.05
CA LEU A 64 -1.04 -6.26 7.83
C LEU A 64 -0.20 -5.00 8.07
N LEU A 65 -0.51 -4.18 9.08
CA LEU A 65 0.25 -2.95 9.32
C LEU A 65 1.69 -3.17 9.77
N THR A 66 1.97 -4.19 10.57
CA THR A 66 3.36 -4.51 10.98
C THR A 66 4.21 -4.93 9.78
N ASN A 67 3.63 -5.68 8.84
CA ASN A 67 4.27 -6.01 7.56
C ASN A 67 4.40 -4.78 6.63
N GLN A 68 3.52 -3.79 6.79
CA GLN A 68 3.32 -2.68 5.87
C GLN A 68 3.49 -1.32 6.55
N ALA A 69 4.56 -1.18 7.34
CA ALA A 69 4.83 -0.01 8.19
C ALA A 69 4.73 1.36 7.48
N GLN A 70 4.95 1.44 6.15
CA GLN A 70 4.75 2.69 5.41
C GLN A 70 3.34 3.27 5.53
N LEU A 71 2.32 2.43 5.74
CA LEU A 71 0.94 2.88 5.85
C LEU A 71 0.71 3.73 7.10
N LEU A 72 1.55 3.60 8.13
CA LEU A 72 1.52 4.49 9.30
C LEU A 72 1.81 5.95 8.94
N GLY A 73 2.52 6.18 7.84
CA GLY A 73 2.77 7.51 7.29
C GLY A 73 1.67 8.03 6.37
N ILE A 74 0.69 7.20 6.01
CA ILE A 74 -0.38 7.54 5.07
C ILE A 74 -1.60 8.02 5.84
N SER A 75 -2.30 9.03 5.33
CA SER A 75 -3.48 9.55 6.03
C SER A 75 -4.68 8.59 5.93
N PRO A 76 -5.63 8.65 6.88
CA PRO A 76 -6.89 7.93 6.83
C PRO A 76 -7.64 8.16 5.50
N GLU A 77 -7.72 9.41 5.07
CA GLU A 77 -8.42 9.84 3.85
C GLU A 77 -7.79 9.21 2.60
N THR A 78 -6.45 9.22 2.53
CA THR A 78 -5.71 8.64 1.40
C THR A 78 -5.90 7.13 1.35
N THR A 79 -5.88 6.47 2.52
CA THR A 79 -6.09 5.02 2.60
C THR A 79 -7.51 4.63 2.21
N ASN A 80 -8.52 5.36 2.69
CA ASN A 80 -9.92 5.18 2.30
C ASN A 80 -10.10 5.34 0.78
N ALA A 81 -9.52 6.40 0.21
CA ALA A 81 -9.58 6.64 -1.23
C ALA A 81 -8.91 5.51 -2.04
N ASN A 82 -7.80 4.96 -1.54
CA ASN A 82 -7.16 3.80 -2.15
C ASN A 82 -8.00 2.53 -2.07
N VAL A 83 -8.56 2.22 -0.90
CA VAL A 83 -9.42 1.04 -0.71
C VAL A 83 -10.62 1.12 -1.66
N GLN A 84 -11.32 2.26 -1.69
CA GLN A 84 -12.44 2.47 -2.62
C GLN A 84 -12.02 2.34 -4.08
N PHE A 85 -10.88 2.92 -4.45
CA PHE A 85 -10.37 2.87 -5.81
C PHE A 85 -10.02 1.43 -6.24
N LEU A 86 -9.31 0.68 -5.41
CA LEU A 86 -8.90 -0.70 -5.72
C LEU A 86 -10.11 -1.65 -5.73
N TYR A 87 -11.01 -1.51 -4.75
CA TYR A 87 -12.28 -2.23 -4.71
C TYR A 87 -13.09 -2.01 -5.99
N GLY A 88 -13.21 -0.75 -6.44
CA GLY A 88 -13.89 -0.41 -7.69
C GLY A 88 -13.26 -1.01 -8.96
N LEU A 89 -11.99 -1.43 -8.90
CA LEU A 89 -11.31 -2.13 -9.99
C LEU A 89 -11.38 -3.67 -9.87
N GLY A 90 -11.92 -4.18 -8.77
CA GLY A 90 -11.90 -5.60 -8.44
C GLY A 90 -10.50 -6.11 -8.09
N ILE A 91 -9.66 -5.25 -7.51
CA ILE A 91 -8.30 -5.58 -7.07
C ILE A 91 -8.32 -5.77 -5.55
N ASP A 92 -7.71 -6.85 -5.09
CA ASP A 92 -7.50 -7.07 -3.66
C ASP A 92 -6.60 -5.98 -3.09
N TYR A 93 -7.13 -5.23 -2.12
CA TYR A 93 -6.47 -4.06 -1.55
C TYR A 93 -5.64 -4.38 -0.30
N HIS A 94 -5.57 -5.65 0.14
CA HIS A 94 -4.69 -6.04 1.24
C HIS A 94 -3.19 -5.98 0.84
N ASP A 95 -2.88 -5.72 -0.44
CA ASP A 95 -1.52 -5.42 -0.92
C ASP A 95 -1.07 -3.99 -0.58
N ALA A 96 -0.08 -3.93 0.33
CA ALA A 96 0.62 -2.74 0.80
C ALA A 96 1.04 -1.75 -0.26
N PHE A 97 1.58 -2.27 -1.36
CA PHE A 97 2.25 -1.44 -2.35
C PHE A 97 1.23 -0.55 -3.05
N LEU A 98 0.02 -1.08 -3.23
CA LEU A 98 -1.08 -0.36 -3.83
C LEU A 98 -1.68 0.68 -2.87
N LEU A 99 -1.60 0.47 -1.56
CA LEU A 99 -2.08 1.46 -0.58
C LEU A 99 -1.09 2.61 -0.32
N GLY A 100 0.20 2.43 -0.61
CA GLY A 100 1.26 3.41 -0.31
C GLY A 100 1.36 4.64 -1.24
N SER A 101 0.45 4.81 -2.21
CA SER A 101 0.44 5.97 -3.13
C SER A 101 -0.98 6.44 -3.39
N THR A 102 -1.18 7.66 -3.90
CA THR A 102 -2.55 8.18 -4.14
C THR A 102 -3.24 7.51 -5.35
N PRO A 103 -4.59 7.45 -5.37
CA PRO A 103 -5.33 7.00 -6.56
C PRO A 103 -5.01 7.83 -7.81
N GLN A 104 -4.75 9.13 -7.64
CA GLN A 104 -4.40 10.02 -8.75
C GLN A 104 -3.10 9.60 -9.43
N LEU A 105 -2.06 9.23 -8.66
CA LEU A 105 -0.81 8.74 -9.23
C LEU A 105 -1.03 7.45 -10.03
N LYS A 106 -1.87 6.54 -9.52
CA LYS A 106 -2.23 5.31 -10.25
C LYS A 106 -2.96 5.61 -11.55
N ARG A 107 -3.92 6.55 -11.54
CA ARG A 107 -4.61 7.02 -12.75
C ARG A 107 -3.64 7.62 -13.76
N ASN A 108 -2.67 8.41 -13.30
CA ASN A 108 -1.65 8.99 -14.19
C ASN A 108 -0.79 7.89 -14.84
N LYS A 109 -0.38 6.87 -14.07
CA LYS A 109 0.34 5.71 -14.61
C LYS A 109 -0.50 4.91 -15.60
N MET A 110 -1.77 4.67 -15.30
CA MET A 110 -2.70 4.02 -16.24
C MET A 110 -2.89 4.82 -17.53
N ALA A 111 -3.04 6.15 -17.43
CA ALA A 111 -3.13 7.02 -18.59
C ALA A 111 -1.85 6.99 -19.44
N TRP A 112 -0.69 6.92 -18.80
CA TRP A 112 0.58 6.71 -19.49
C TRP A 112 0.61 5.35 -20.20
N MET A 113 0.27 4.26 -19.51
CA MET A 113 0.21 2.92 -20.10
C MET A 113 -0.71 2.86 -21.32
N LEU A 114 -1.89 3.49 -21.27
CA LEU A 114 -2.79 3.58 -22.42
C LEU A 114 -2.11 4.23 -23.62
N ARG A 115 -1.40 5.33 -23.41
CA ARG A 115 -0.73 6.05 -24.50
C ARG A 115 0.42 5.25 -25.08
N GLU A 116 1.28 4.71 -24.23
CA GLU A 116 2.56 4.12 -24.67
C GLU A 116 2.44 2.63 -25.02
N LEU A 117 1.66 1.85 -24.27
CA LEU A 117 1.57 0.39 -24.45
C LEU A 117 0.39 -0.02 -25.33
N PHE A 118 -0.71 0.73 -25.28
CA PHE A 118 -1.92 0.43 -26.04
C PHE A 118 -2.12 1.35 -27.26
N ASN A 119 -1.13 2.21 -27.56
CA ASN A 119 -1.15 3.15 -28.69
C ASN A 119 -2.45 4.00 -28.77
N TYR A 120 -3.02 4.34 -27.60
CA TYR A 120 -4.39 4.85 -27.48
C TYR A 120 -4.68 6.10 -28.33
N ARG A 121 -3.67 6.96 -28.53
CA ARG A 121 -3.81 8.20 -29.32
C ARG A 121 -4.21 7.95 -30.78
N ASN A 122 -3.76 6.83 -31.34
CA ASN A 122 -3.94 6.50 -32.75
C ASN A 122 -5.12 5.54 -33.01
N LEU A 123 -5.87 5.18 -31.96
CA LEU A 123 -7.00 4.27 -32.07
C LEU A 123 -8.30 4.97 -32.47
N THR A 124 -9.12 4.27 -33.25
CA THR A 124 -10.53 4.64 -33.50
C THR A 124 -11.35 4.56 -32.20
N GLN A 125 -12.50 5.23 -32.15
CA GLN A 125 -13.35 5.27 -30.95
C GLN A 125 -13.75 3.87 -30.45
N GLU A 126 -14.05 2.95 -31.37
CA GLU A 126 -14.37 1.56 -31.04
C GLU A 126 -13.16 0.85 -30.41
N LYS A 127 -11.99 0.94 -31.04
CA LYS A 127 -10.74 0.33 -30.54
C LYS A 127 -10.29 0.92 -29.20
N ARG A 128 -10.60 2.18 -28.91
CA ARG A 128 -10.31 2.82 -27.61
C ARG A 128 -11.02 2.12 -26.45
N ARG A 129 -12.26 1.65 -26.64
CA ARG A 129 -13.01 0.94 -25.59
C ARG A 129 -12.31 -0.37 -25.24
N TYR A 130 -11.87 -1.12 -26.25
CA TYR A 130 -11.11 -2.35 -26.06
C TYR A 130 -9.74 -2.11 -25.41
N ALA A 131 -9.03 -1.03 -25.79
CA ALA A 131 -7.76 -0.67 -25.14
C ALA A 131 -7.93 -0.32 -23.66
N ILE A 132 -9.01 0.38 -23.30
CA ILE A 132 -9.34 0.69 -21.89
C ILE A 132 -9.65 -0.60 -21.12
N ALA A 133 -10.51 -1.47 -21.67
CA ALA A 133 -10.82 -2.75 -21.04
C ALA A 133 -9.55 -3.61 -20.86
N GLY A 134 -8.73 -3.70 -21.91
CA GLY A 134 -7.46 -4.43 -21.89
C GLY A 134 -6.46 -3.89 -20.87
N LEU A 135 -6.40 -2.56 -20.66
CA LEU A 135 -5.60 -1.98 -19.58
C LEU A 135 -6.10 -2.43 -18.21
N TYR A 136 -7.41 -2.35 -17.96
CA TYR A 136 -7.97 -2.73 -16.66
C TYR A 136 -7.75 -4.22 -16.37
N ASP A 137 -7.90 -5.07 -17.38
CA ASP A 137 -7.62 -6.49 -17.26
C ASP A 137 -6.12 -6.75 -17.05
N PHE A 138 -5.24 -6.01 -17.74
CA PHE A 138 -3.80 -6.06 -17.50
C PHE A 138 -3.46 -5.68 -16.05
N VAL A 139 -3.98 -4.55 -15.56
CA VAL A 139 -3.74 -4.09 -14.18
C VAL A 139 -4.32 -5.09 -13.17
N ARG A 140 -5.51 -5.64 -13.40
CA ARG A 140 -6.09 -6.62 -12.45
C ARG A 140 -5.28 -7.92 -12.41
N ASN A 141 -4.93 -8.46 -13.57
CA ASN A 141 -4.37 -9.81 -13.68
C ASN A 141 -2.86 -9.86 -13.51
N ASP A 142 -2.13 -8.87 -14.03
CA ASP A 142 -0.67 -8.86 -13.95
C ASP A 142 -0.22 -8.55 -12.51
N PHE A 143 -0.92 -7.68 -11.78
CA PHE A 143 -0.66 -7.48 -10.35
C PHE A 143 -0.83 -8.76 -9.53
N GLN A 144 -1.89 -9.54 -9.78
CA GLN A 144 -2.04 -10.85 -9.13
C GLN A 144 -0.96 -11.85 -9.54
N ARG A 145 -0.37 -11.72 -10.72
CA ARG A 145 0.74 -12.56 -11.18
C ARG A 145 2.06 -12.18 -10.49
N TRP A 146 2.35 -10.88 -10.37
CA TRP A 146 3.52 -10.35 -9.67
C TRP A 146 3.48 -10.59 -8.15
N ALA A 147 2.30 -10.53 -7.52
CA ALA A 147 2.12 -10.87 -6.10
C ALA A 147 2.43 -12.35 -5.82
N ARG A 148 2.05 -13.26 -6.72
CA ARG A 148 2.35 -14.70 -6.62
C ARG A 148 3.83 -15.04 -6.75
N LEU A 149 4.56 -14.32 -7.61
CA LEU A 149 6.00 -14.56 -7.84
C LEU A 149 6.90 -14.12 -6.67
N ARG A 150 6.37 -13.35 -5.70
CA ARG A 150 7.15 -12.84 -4.56
C ARG A 150 6.90 -13.58 -3.25
N GLN A 151 5.99 -14.57 -3.23
CA GLN A 151 5.87 -15.49 -2.11
C GLN A 151 6.91 -16.61 -2.31
N PRO A 152 7.86 -16.81 -1.37
CA PRO A 152 8.74 -17.98 -1.46
C PRO A 152 7.85 -19.22 -1.35
N THR A 153 7.81 -20.02 -2.42
CA THR A 153 7.20 -21.34 -2.40
C THR A 153 7.91 -22.18 -1.34
N ALA A 154 7.19 -23.04 -0.60
CA ALA A 154 7.78 -23.90 0.43
C ALA A 154 9.01 -24.71 -0.04
N GLU A 155 9.17 -24.91 -1.36
CA GLU A 155 10.34 -25.51 -2.00
C GLU A 155 11.66 -24.69 -1.93
N THR A 156 11.62 -23.38 -1.69
CA THR A 156 12.85 -22.56 -1.55
C THR A 156 13.41 -22.51 -0.13
N LEU A 157 12.75 -23.14 0.85
CA LEU A 157 13.22 -23.22 2.24
C LEU A 157 13.91 -24.56 2.59
N GLU A 158 14.02 -25.49 1.62
CA GLU A 158 14.72 -26.78 1.76
C GLU A 158 16.05 -26.87 0.97
N LYS A 159 16.69 -25.75 0.64
CA LYS A 159 18.04 -25.73 0.05
C LYS A 159 18.98 -24.84 0.84
#